data_AF-A0A6G0SSY3-F1
#
_entry.id   AF-A0A6G0SSY3-F1
#
_cell.length_a   1.000
_cell.length_b   1.000
_cell.length_c   1.000
_cell.angle_alpha   90.00
_cell.angle_beta   90.00
_cell.angle_gamma   90.00
#
_symmetry.space_group_name_H-M   'P 1'
#
loop_
_entity.id
_entity.type
_entity.pdbx_description
1 polymer ?
#
loop_
_entity_poly.entity_id
_entity_poly.type
_entity_poly.pdbx_seq_one_letter_code
_entity_poly.pdbx_strand_id
1 'polypeptide(L)'
;MSSNSKRAGSTLDKFFMPIEKKTKSTSNIDTSGTSSFLVTPNEDSFDFSVDSHIQDVLEVSKIWPKLWTKEQMIEFQGKNSWLNIKDGKLGCNTCIQAKNSIHFQKSNSDNRVRISSEWVGFEIVAAGSSRTNQLTSLRNKIKQHLESKAHMLAENILMNSSNKVLDKMFERISETEMDSTNRLFKTVYCLAKNHRPLIQFEELVQLQHKSMD
;
A
#
# COMPACT_ATOMS: atom_id res chain seq x y z
N MET A 1 26.87 7.94 10.09
CA MET A 1 26.34 7.06 11.15
C MET A 1 25.20 6.27 10.54
N SER A 2 25.39 4.95 10.35
CA SER A 2 24.42 4.09 9.66
C SER A 2 23.32 3.65 10.62
N SER A 3 22.12 4.19 10.43
CA SER A 3 20.93 3.81 11.19
C SER A 3 20.38 2.49 10.67
N ASN A 4 20.78 1.38 11.29
CA ASN A 4 20.15 0.07 11.10
C ASN A 4 18.76 0.07 11.76
N SER A 5 17.72 0.21 10.94
CA SER A 5 16.34 -0.07 11.37
C SER A 5 16.18 -1.59 11.51
N LYS A 6 16.17 -2.07 12.76
CA LYS A 6 15.83 -3.46 13.08
C LYS A 6 14.34 -3.67 12.76
N ARG A 7 14.05 -4.30 11.61
CA ARG A 7 12.69 -4.76 11.28
C ARG A 7 12.31 -5.83 12.32
N ALA A 8 11.32 -5.52 13.15
CA ALA A 8 10.75 -6.49 14.09
C ALA A 8 10.27 -7.71 13.28
N GLY A 9 10.83 -8.88 13.58
CA GLY A 9 10.45 -10.14 12.95
C GLY A 9 9.00 -10.46 13.28
N SER A 10 8.08 -10.06 12.40
CA SER A 10 6.67 -10.41 12.52
C SER A 10 6.53 -11.92 12.35
N THR A 11 6.07 -12.58 13.40
CA THR A 11 5.92 -14.03 13.53
C THR A 11 4.97 -14.59 12.46
N LEU A 12 5.54 -15.03 11.34
CA LEU A 12 4.84 -15.76 10.27
C LEU A 12 4.31 -17.14 10.73
N ASP A 13 4.71 -17.62 11.92
CA ASP A 13 4.36 -18.95 12.42
C ASP A 13 2.91 -19.08 12.91
N LYS A 14 2.26 -17.99 13.33
CA LYS A 14 0.87 -18.04 13.85
C LYS A 14 -0.17 -18.36 12.76
N PHE A 15 0.16 -18.18 11.50
CA PHE A 15 -0.82 -18.20 10.41
C PHE A 15 -1.20 -19.59 9.91
N PHE A 16 -0.57 -20.65 10.40
CA PHE A 16 -0.67 -21.95 9.75
C PHE A 16 -0.55 -23.18 10.66
N MET A 17 -1.02 -23.08 11.91
CA MET A 17 -1.26 -24.28 12.71
C MET A 17 -2.46 -25.05 12.15
N PRO A 18 -2.45 -26.39 12.14
CA PRO A 18 -3.64 -27.18 11.83
C PRO A 18 -4.75 -26.86 12.84
N ILE A 19 -5.96 -26.59 12.36
CA ILE A 19 -7.13 -26.54 13.25
C ILE A 19 -7.35 -27.96 13.78
N GLU A 20 -7.10 -28.17 15.08
CA GLU A 20 -7.55 -29.37 15.75
C GLU A 20 -9.08 -29.43 15.67
N LYS A 21 -9.59 -30.47 15.00
CA LYS A 21 -11.02 -30.72 14.92
C LYS A 21 -11.52 -31.05 16.32
N LYS A 22 -12.24 -30.12 16.96
CA LYS A 22 -13.07 -30.45 18.13
C LYS A 22 -14.13 -31.45 17.69
N THR A 23 -13.98 -32.68 18.14
CA THR A 23 -14.99 -33.74 18.09
C THR A 23 -16.25 -33.27 18.81
N LYS A 24 -17.39 -33.40 18.13
CA LYS A 24 -18.72 -33.22 18.73
C LYS A 24 -18.90 -34.29 19.80
N SER A 25 -19.07 -33.87 21.05
CA SER A 25 -19.69 -34.67 22.10
C SER A 25 -21.04 -34.02 22.44
N THR A 26 -22.11 -34.70 22.05
CA THR A 26 -23.48 -34.47 22.48
C THR A 26 -23.67 -34.93 23.92
N SER A 27 -24.22 -34.06 24.77
CA SER A 27 -25.11 -34.48 25.86
C SER A 27 -26.02 -33.30 26.24
N ASN A 28 -27.32 -33.56 26.12
CA ASN A 28 -28.45 -32.70 26.49
C ASN A 28 -28.50 -32.46 28.01
N ILE A 29 -29.23 -31.43 28.45
CA ILE A 29 -30.39 -31.51 29.38
C ILE A 29 -30.96 -30.10 29.61
N ASP A 30 -32.29 -30.05 29.58
CA ASP A 30 -33.20 -28.92 29.72
C ASP A 30 -33.18 -28.22 31.09
N THR A 31 -33.64 -26.96 31.16
CA THR A 31 -34.87 -26.61 31.93
C THR A 31 -35.27 -25.12 31.83
N SER A 32 -36.52 -24.93 31.38
CA SER A 32 -37.60 -24.03 31.85
C SER A 32 -37.37 -22.54 32.14
N GLY A 33 -38.22 -21.68 31.55
CA GLY A 33 -38.49 -20.31 32.00
C GLY A 33 -39.49 -19.54 31.13
N THR A 34 -40.75 -19.55 31.55
CA THR A 34 -42.00 -19.02 30.95
C THR A 34 -42.09 -17.48 30.82
N SER A 35 -42.89 -16.99 29.86
CA SER A 35 -43.79 -15.79 29.89
C SER A 35 -43.70 -14.92 28.61
N SER A 36 -44.62 -15.05 27.63
CA SER A 36 -45.84 -14.23 27.35
C SER A 36 -45.57 -12.74 27.00
N PHE A 37 -45.97 -12.14 25.86
CA PHE A 37 -47.33 -11.88 25.34
C PHE A 37 -47.37 -11.42 23.85
N LEU A 38 -48.49 -11.79 23.21
CA LEU A 38 -49.32 -11.32 22.08
C LEU A 38 -49.04 -10.07 21.19
N VAL A 39 -49.21 -10.30 19.87
CA VAL A 39 -50.01 -9.60 18.82
C VAL A 39 -49.48 -8.31 18.12
N THR A 40 -49.53 -8.40 16.79
CA THR A 40 -49.23 -7.53 15.63
C THR A 40 -50.22 -6.37 15.40
N PRO A 41 -50.25 -5.66 14.24
CA PRO A 41 -49.21 -5.03 13.40
C PRO A 41 -49.50 -3.52 13.19
N ASN A 42 -48.63 -2.76 12.52
CA ASN A 42 -49.09 -1.67 11.64
C ASN A 42 -48.06 -1.32 10.58
N GLU A 43 -48.59 -1.23 9.36
CA GLU A 43 -47.96 -0.86 8.10
C GLU A 43 -47.58 0.63 8.11
N ASP A 44 -46.40 0.95 7.56
CA ASP A 44 -46.31 2.02 6.57
C ASP A 44 -45.09 1.81 5.69
N SER A 45 -45.39 1.72 4.40
CA SER A 45 -44.51 1.48 3.26
C SER A 45 -43.56 2.65 3.01
N PHE A 46 -42.27 2.36 2.82
CA PHE A 46 -41.48 3.05 1.81
C PHE A 46 -40.47 2.09 1.18
N ASP A 47 -40.89 1.50 0.07
CA ASP A 47 -40.12 0.59 -0.78
C ASP A 47 -39.06 1.38 -1.57
N PHE A 48 -37.79 1.15 -1.25
CA PHE A 48 -36.68 1.43 -2.15
C PHE A 48 -35.89 0.13 -2.33
N SER A 49 -36.50 -0.81 -3.06
CA SER A 49 -35.83 -1.96 -3.65
C SER A 49 -34.73 -1.50 -4.60
N VAL A 50 -33.55 -1.24 -4.06
CA VAL A 50 -32.31 -1.19 -4.82
C VAL A 50 -31.81 -2.61 -4.91
N ASP A 51 -32.10 -3.17 -6.08
CA ASP A 51 -31.62 -4.43 -6.61
C ASP A 51 -30.26 -4.83 -6.02
N SER A 52 -30.27 -5.84 -5.16
CA SER A 52 -29.10 -6.42 -4.48
C SER A 52 -28.16 -7.18 -5.43
N HIS A 53 -28.31 -6.93 -6.74
CA HIS A 53 -27.68 -7.65 -7.82
C HIS A 53 -26.54 -6.87 -8.52
N ILE A 54 -25.96 -5.85 -7.86
CA ILE A 54 -24.77 -5.11 -8.35
C ILE A 54 -23.59 -5.21 -7.38
N GLN A 55 -23.61 -6.15 -6.41
CA GLN A 55 -22.44 -6.46 -5.59
C GLN A 55 -21.71 -7.76 -6.00
N ASP A 56 -22.31 -8.55 -6.90
CA ASP A 56 -21.80 -9.86 -7.33
C ASP A 56 -20.91 -9.82 -8.58
N VAL A 57 -20.71 -8.65 -9.20
CA VAL A 57 -19.94 -8.53 -10.47
C VAL A 57 -18.47 -8.11 -10.24
N LEU A 58 -18.04 -7.90 -8.99
CA LEU A 58 -16.61 -7.76 -8.66
C LEU A 58 -15.98 -9.08 -8.16
N GLU A 59 -16.64 -10.22 -8.37
CA GLU A 59 -16.03 -11.54 -8.18
C GLU A 59 -15.37 -12.02 -9.48
N VAL A 60 -14.62 -11.12 -10.13
CA VAL A 60 -13.66 -11.50 -11.18
C VAL A 60 -12.51 -12.24 -10.51
N SER A 61 -12.72 -13.55 -10.32
CA SER A 61 -11.77 -14.61 -10.64
C SER A 61 -10.30 -14.37 -10.30
N LYS A 62 -10.01 -13.79 -9.13
CA LYS A 62 -8.73 -14.04 -8.48
C LYS A 62 -8.79 -15.46 -7.94
N ILE A 63 -8.53 -16.42 -8.82
CA ILE A 63 -8.29 -17.80 -8.45
C ILE A 63 -7.10 -17.74 -7.48
N TRP A 64 -7.32 -18.12 -6.22
CA TRP A 64 -6.28 -18.10 -5.18
C TRP A 64 -5.55 -19.45 -5.17
N PRO A 65 -4.34 -19.54 -4.61
CA PRO A 65 -3.73 -20.85 -4.38
C PRO A 65 -4.70 -21.70 -3.55
N LYS A 66 -5.06 -22.90 -4.02
CA LYS A 66 -6.03 -23.83 -3.36
C LYS A 66 -5.71 -24.14 -1.88
N LEU A 67 -4.53 -23.73 -1.41
CA LEU A 67 -3.98 -24.00 -0.10
C LEU A 67 -4.33 -22.94 0.94
N TRP A 68 -4.86 -21.78 0.55
CA TRP A 68 -5.23 -20.70 1.46
C TRP A 68 -6.75 -20.57 1.58
N THR A 69 -7.22 -20.25 2.78
CA THR A 69 -8.62 -19.80 2.96
C THR A 69 -8.73 -18.32 2.61
N LYS A 70 -9.96 -17.85 2.38
CA LYS A 70 -10.25 -16.46 2.03
C LYS A 70 -9.77 -15.50 3.13
N GLU A 71 -9.99 -15.86 4.39
CA GLU A 71 -9.62 -15.06 5.56
C GLU A 71 -8.09 -14.96 5.70
N GLN A 72 -7.38 -16.08 5.56
CA GLN A 72 -5.92 -16.12 5.62
C GLN A 72 -5.31 -15.21 4.56
N MET A 73 -5.87 -15.24 3.34
CA MET A 73 -5.41 -14.37 2.26
C MET A 73 -5.60 -12.90 2.63
N ILE A 74 -6.81 -12.50 3.05
CA ILE A 74 -7.13 -11.09 3.28
C ILE A 74 -6.20 -10.51 4.33
N GLU A 75 -6.00 -11.24 5.43
CA GLU A 75 -5.06 -10.85 6.47
C GLU A 75 -3.62 -10.77 5.94
N PHE A 76 -3.22 -11.69 5.06
CA PHE A 76 -1.88 -11.73 4.49
C PHE A 76 -1.61 -10.61 3.50
N GLN A 77 -2.57 -10.27 2.64
CA GLN A 77 -2.48 -9.14 1.70
C GLN A 77 -2.50 -7.81 2.43
N GLY A 78 -3.29 -7.69 3.50
CA GLY A 78 -3.29 -6.50 4.35
C GLY A 78 -1.92 -6.24 5.00
N LYS A 79 -1.24 -7.31 5.44
CA LYS A 79 0.10 -7.22 6.06
C LYS A 79 1.23 -7.09 5.04
N ASN A 80 1.06 -7.58 3.82
CA ASN A 80 2.10 -7.64 2.79
C ASN A 80 1.61 -7.00 1.49
N SER A 81 1.57 -5.67 1.45
CA SER A 81 1.16 -4.89 0.26
C SER A 81 2.04 -5.14 -0.99
N TRP A 82 3.26 -5.65 -0.79
CA TRP A 82 4.19 -6.01 -1.86
C TRP A 82 3.82 -7.32 -2.56
N LEU A 83 3.07 -8.21 -1.91
CA LEU A 83 2.70 -9.52 -2.44
C LEU A 83 1.43 -9.41 -3.27
N ASN A 84 1.40 -10.03 -4.45
CA ASN A 84 0.23 -10.06 -5.30
C ASN A 84 -0.05 -11.49 -5.79
N ILE A 85 -1.29 -11.75 -6.23
CA ILE A 85 -1.74 -13.07 -6.66
C ILE A 85 -2.41 -12.93 -8.02
N LYS A 86 -2.02 -13.81 -8.95
CA LYS A 86 -2.60 -13.92 -10.28
C LYS A 86 -2.71 -15.40 -10.64
N ASP A 87 -3.87 -15.83 -11.13
CA ASP A 87 -4.12 -17.19 -11.62
C ASP A 87 -3.72 -18.31 -10.62
N GLY A 88 -3.94 -18.09 -9.33
CA GLY A 88 -3.62 -19.04 -8.26
C GLY A 88 -2.15 -19.09 -7.86
N LYS A 89 -1.32 -18.18 -8.38
CA LYS A 89 0.13 -18.13 -8.15
C LYS A 89 0.55 -16.81 -7.54
N LEU A 90 1.63 -16.83 -6.75
CA LEU A 90 2.13 -15.64 -6.08
C LEU A 90 3.16 -14.89 -6.93
N GLY A 91 3.16 -13.57 -6.80
CA GLY A 91 4.14 -12.67 -7.39
C GLY A 91 4.42 -11.49 -6.45
N CYS A 92 5.38 -10.65 -6.84
CA CYS A 92 5.82 -9.50 -6.06
C CYS A 92 5.67 -8.19 -6.87
N ASN A 93 4.72 -7.35 -6.46
CA ASN A 93 4.41 -6.10 -7.12
C ASN A 93 5.57 -5.09 -7.02
N THR A 94 6.25 -5.03 -5.87
CA THR A 94 7.44 -4.19 -5.66
C THR A 94 8.54 -4.54 -6.65
N CYS A 95 8.83 -5.83 -6.83
CA CYS A 95 9.82 -6.30 -7.78
C CYS A 95 9.39 -6.07 -9.24
N ILE A 96 8.10 -6.21 -9.56
CA ILE A 96 7.56 -5.90 -10.89
C ILE A 96 7.77 -4.42 -11.22
N GLN A 97 7.37 -3.52 -10.33
CA GLN A 97 7.51 -2.07 -10.52
C GLN A 97 8.98 -1.67 -10.62
N ALA A 98 9.83 -2.20 -9.74
CA ALA A 98 11.25 -1.88 -9.74
C ALA A 98 11.99 -2.42 -10.97
N LYS A 99 11.62 -3.59 -11.52
CA LYS A 99 12.28 -4.18 -12.70
C LYS A 99 12.33 -3.23 -13.89
N ASN A 100 11.25 -2.46 -14.09
CA ASN A 100 11.14 -1.51 -15.21
C ASN A 100 11.76 -0.14 -14.89
N SER A 101 12.23 0.07 -13.66
CA SER A 101 12.87 1.32 -13.27
C SER A 101 14.31 1.39 -13.77
N ILE A 102 14.66 2.51 -14.43
CA ILE A 102 16.02 2.84 -14.87
C ILE A 102 16.99 2.80 -13.67
N HIS A 103 16.54 3.22 -12.49
CA HIS A 103 17.35 3.20 -11.27
C HIS A 103 17.70 1.79 -10.80
N PHE A 104 16.81 0.81 -11.03
CA PHE A 104 17.11 -0.58 -10.74
C PHE A 104 18.13 -1.15 -11.72
N GLN A 105 18.03 -0.82 -13.01
CA GLN A 105 19.01 -1.26 -14.00
C GLN A 105 20.42 -0.72 -13.68
N LYS A 106 20.51 0.56 -13.27
CA LYS A 106 21.77 1.18 -12.85
C LYS A 106 22.32 0.61 -11.53
N SER A 107 21.48 0.37 -10.54
CA SER A 107 21.96 -0.23 -9.27
C SER A 107 22.31 -1.70 -9.41
N ASN A 108 21.72 -2.42 -10.37
CA ASN A 108 22.06 -3.80 -10.67
C ASN A 108 23.46 -3.93 -11.30
N SER A 109 23.92 -2.97 -12.12
CA SER A 109 25.31 -3.00 -12.61
C SER A 109 26.31 -2.91 -11.46
N ASP A 110 26.01 -2.09 -10.45
CA ASP A 110 26.91 -1.85 -9.32
C ASP A 110 26.84 -2.97 -8.28
N ASN A 111 25.63 -3.45 -7.95
CA ASN A 111 25.43 -4.43 -6.88
C ASN A 111 25.39 -5.89 -7.36
N ARG A 112 25.34 -6.14 -8.68
CA ARG A 112 25.19 -7.48 -9.28
C ARG A 112 24.00 -8.27 -8.73
N VAL A 113 22.90 -7.58 -8.43
CA VAL A 113 21.68 -8.17 -7.82
C VAL A 113 20.57 -8.29 -8.86
N ARG A 114 20.12 -9.51 -9.12
CA ARG A 114 19.03 -9.80 -10.07
C ARG A 114 17.71 -10.09 -9.35
N ILE A 115 16.62 -9.53 -9.88
CA ILE A 115 15.26 -9.90 -9.46
C ILE A 115 14.94 -11.28 -10.05
N SER A 116 14.36 -12.15 -9.21
CA SER A 116 13.87 -13.45 -9.65
C SER A 116 12.73 -13.30 -10.65
N SER A 117 12.85 -13.95 -11.80
CA SER A 117 11.82 -13.98 -12.83
C SER A 117 10.53 -14.61 -12.32
N GLU A 118 10.61 -15.63 -11.47
CA GLU A 118 9.44 -16.33 -10.93
C GLU A 118 8.54 -15.39 -10.11
N TRP A 119 9.14 -14.49 -9.34
CA TRP A 119 8.40 -13.51 -8.53
C TRP A 119 7.76 -12.41 -9.40
N VAL A 120 8.37 -12.06 -10.52
CA VAL A 120 7.83 -11.05 -11.46
C VAL A 120 6.77 -11.66 -12.37
N GLY A 121 6.94 -12.93 -12.75
CA GLY A 121 6.07 -13.67 -13.66
C GLY A 121 4.85 -14.31 -13.01
N PHE A 122 4.67 -14.16 -11.69
CA PHE A 122 3.64 -14.87 -10.92
C PHE A 122 3.76 -16.40 -11.06
N GLU A 123 4.95 -16.94 -10.83
CA GLU A 123 5.24 -18.37 -11.00
C GLU A 123 5.46 -19.10 -9.67
N ILE A 124 5.30 -18.41 -8.54
CA ILE A 124 5.52 -19.00 -7.22
C ILE A 124 4.35 -19.92 -6.85
N VAL A 125 4.67 -21.21 -6.79
CA VAL A 125 3.76 -22.29 -6.39
C VAL A 125 4.31 -23.03 -5.17
N ALA A 126 3.42 -23.62 -4.37
CA ALA A 126 3.79 -24.49 -3.26
C ALA A 126 4.48 -25.77 -3.74
N ALA A 127 5.52 -26.22 -3.04
CA ALA A 127 6.15 -27.52 -3.29
C ALA A 127 5.81 -28.52 -2.17
N GLY A 128 5.65 -29.80 -2.53
CA GLY A 128 5.41 -30.90 -1.59
C GLY A 128 4.14 -31.69 -1.88
N SER A 129 4.06 -32.91 -1.35
CA SER A 129 2.94 -33.84 -1.53
C SER A 129 1.83 -33.66 -0.49
N SER A 130 2.18 -33.29 0.75
CA SER A 130 1.21 -33.03 1.81
C SER A 130 0.85 -31.55 1.90
N ARG A 131 -0.38 -31.27 2.35
CA ARG A 131 -0.86 -29.90 2.56
C ARG A 131 0.04 -29.10 3.51
N THR A 132 0.52 -29.74 4.57
CA THR A 132 1.42 -29.12 5.55
C THR A 132 2.76 -28.73 4.93
N ASN A 133 3.37 -29.62 4.15
CA ASN A 133 4.63 -29.36 3.45
C ASN A 133 4.48 -28.22 2.43
N GLN A 134 3.37 -28.21 1.70
CA GLN A 134 3.04 -27.15 0.74
C GLN A 134 2.91 -25.78 1.41
N LEU A 135 2.25 -25.70 2.55
CA LEU A 135 2.14 -24.45 3.31
C LEU A 135 3.49 -23.97 3.86
N THR A 136 4.30 -24.90 4.39
CA THR A 136 5.64 -24.59 4.88
C THR A 136 6.56 -24.13 3.74
N SER A 137 6.47 -24.77 2.57
CA SER A 137 7.20 -24.37 1.36
C SER A 137 6.85 -22.94 0.95
N LEU A 138 5.56 -22.59 0.87
CA LEU A 138 5.14 -21.22 0.55
C LEU A 138 5.65 -20.21 1.57
N ARG A 139 5.54 -20.52 2.86
CA ARG A 139 6.07 -19.68 3.94
C ARG A 139 7.55 -19.38 3.76
N ASN A 140 8.35 -20.42 3.53
CA ASN A 140 9.78 -20.28 3.34
C ASN A 140 10.10 -19.45 2.10
N LYS A 141 9.42 -19.69 0.98
CA LYS A 141 9.59 -18.89 -0.24
C LYS A 141 9.30 -17.41 -0.01
N ILE A 142 8.17 -17.09 0.63
CA ILE A 142 7.77 -15.72 0.92
C ILE A 142 8.78 -15.04 1.85
N LYS A 143 9.19 -15.71 2.93
CA LYS A 143 10.16 -15.17 3.89
C LYS A 143 11.52 -14.92 3.22
N GLN A 144 12.04 -15.90 2.47
CA GLN A 144 13.31 -15.77 1.76
C GLN A 144 13.29 -14.64 0.73
N HIS A 145 12.16 -14.44 0.04
CA HIS A 145 12.04 -13.34 -0.90
C HIS A 145 12.04 -11.98 -0.21
N LEU A 146 11.26 -11.83 0.86
CA LEU A 146 11.20 -10.59 1.64
C LEU A 146 12.58 -10.18 2.15
N GLU A 147 13.38 -11.14 2.61
CA GLU A 147 14.74 -10.93 3.12
C GLU A 147 15.80 -10.84 2.00
N SER A 148 15.41 -11.07 0.73
CA SER A 148 16.35 -11.09 -0.37
C SER A 148 16.91 -9.70 -0.67
N LYS A 149 18.20 -9.64 -1.00
CA LYS A 149 18.86 -8.39 -1.40
C LYS A 149 18.16 -7.72 -2.59
N ALA A 150 17.62 -8.51 -3.51
CA ALA A 150 16.90 -8.01 -4.68
C ALA A 150 15.60 -7.29 -4.30
N HIS A 151 14.82 -7.88 -3.38
CA HIS A 151 13.59 -7.26 -2.89
C HIS A 151 13.88 -5.99 -2.11
N MET A 152 14.85 -6.02 -1.19
CA MET A 152 15.24 -4.84 -0.40
C MET A 152 15.75 -3.69 -1.28
N LEU A 153 16.51 -4.01 -2.33
CA LEU A 153 16.97 -3.01 -3.30
C LEU A 153 15.79 -2.41 -4.09
N ALA A 154 14.84 -3.25 -4.53
CA ALA A 154 13.63 -2.80 -5.21
C ALA A 154 12.78 -1.88 -4.32
N GLU A 155 12.55 -2.26 -3.06
CA GLU A 155 11.82 -1.46 -2.06
C GLU A 155 12.48 -0.10 -1.84
N ASN A 156 13.81 -0.09 -1.66
CA ASN A 156 14.59 1.13 -1.46
C ASN A 156 14.54 2.07 -2.67
N ILE A 157 14.63 1.53 -3.89
CA ILE A 157 14.55 2.36 -5.11
C ILE A 157 13.17 3.02 -5.24
N LEU A 158 12.10 2.28 -4.96
CA LEU A 158 10.75 2.83 -5.02
C LEU A 158 10.55 3.90 -3.96
N MET A 159 10.97 3.67 -2.71
CA MET A 159 10.92 4.71 -1.66
C MET A 159 11.77 5.95 -2.00
N ASN A 160 12.99 5.78 -2.51
CA ASN A 160 13.82 6.92 -2.87
C ASN A 160 13.22 7.68 -4.05
N SER A 161 12.55 7.00 -4.98
CA SER A 161 11.89 7.67 -6.09
C SER A 161 10.72 8.56 -5.64
N SER A 162 9.93 8.12 -4.64
CA SER A 162 8.87 8.96 -4.07
C SER A 162 9.44 10.14 -3.29
N ASN A 163 10.49 9.93 -2.49
CA ASN A 163 11.12 11.00 -1.72
C ASN A 163 11.72 12.08 -2.63
N LYS A 164 12.42 11.68 -3.71
CA LYS A 164 12.97 12.63 -4.69
C LYS A 164 11.91 13.48 -5.37
N VAL A 165 10.69 12.95 -5.56
CA VAL A 165 9.58 13.74 -6.11
C VAL A 165 9.14 14.81 -5.11
N LEU A 166 9.05 14.48 -3.83
CA LEU A 166 8.74 15.44 -2.76
C LEU A 166 9.84 16.50 -2.61
N ASP A 167 11.11 16.09 -2.61
CA ASP A 167 12.25 17.01 -2.53
C ASP A 167 12.22 18.06 -3.64
N LYS A 168 11.93 17.62 -4.88
CA LYS A 168 11.78 18.53 -6.03
C LYS A 168 10.59 19.47 -5.92
N MET A 169 9.49 19.03 -5.30
CA MET A 169 8.36 19.94 -5.05
C MET A 169 8.74 21.00 -4.02
N PHE A 170 9.43 20.61 -2.95
CA PHE A 170 9.89 21.54 -1.92
C PHE A 170 10.91 22.54 -2.48
N GLU A 171 11.86 22.07 -3.29
CA GLU A 171 12.83 22.93 -3.99
C GLU A 171 12.12 23.96 -4.86
N ARG A 172 11.12 23.55 -5.65
CA ARG A 172 10.33 24.46 -6.48
C ARG A 172 9.57 25.50 -5.64
N ILE A 173 8.95 25.10 -4.53
CA ILE A 173 8.24 26.04 -3.64
C ILE A 173 9.24 27.05 -3.09
N SER A 174 10.38 26.58 -2.59
CA SER A 174 11.43 27.46 -2.06
C SER A 174 11.96 28.44 -3.12
N GLU A 175 12.19 27.98 -4.35
CA GLU A 175 12.59 28.83 -5.48
C GLU A 175 11.53 29.92 -5.77
N THR A 176 10.24 29.58 -5.76
CA THR A 176 9.16 30.55 -6.00
C THR A 176 9.05 31.60 -4.90
N GLU A 177 9.23 31.21 -3.63
CA GLU A 177 9.24 32.13 -2.49
C GLU A 177 10.46 33.06 -2.54
N MET A 178 11.63 32.50 -2.87
CA MET A 178 12.86 33.27 -3.04
C MET A 178 12.75 34.27 -4.19
N ASP A 179 12.22 33.88 -5.35
CA ASP A 179 12.00 34.80 -6.48
C ASP A 179 11.02 35.92 -6.12
N SER A 180 9.90 35.58 -5.47
CA SER A 180 8.92 36.55 -5.00
C SER A 180 9.55 37.56 -4.04
N THR A 181 10.31 37.06 -3.06
CA THR A 181 11.03 37.89 -2.08
C THR A 181 12.08 38.78 -2.76
N ASN A 182 12.85 38.23 -3.71
CA ASN A 182 13.84 38.97 -4.48
C ASN A 182 13.22 40.13 -5.26
N ARG A 183 12.06 39.90 -5.89
CA ARG A 183 11.32 40.94 -6.60
C ARG A 183 10.83 42.04 -5.66
N LEU A 184 10.28 41.68 -4.49
CA LEU A 184 9.87 42.66 -3.47
C LEU A 184 11.06 43.55 -3.06
N PHE A 185 12.20 42.94 -2.75
CA PHE A 185 13.41 43.68 -2.37
C PHE A 185 13.93 44.57 -3.50
N LYS A 186 13.89 44.10 -4.76
CA LYS A 186 14.25 44.93 -5.92
C LYS A 186 13.33 46.14 -6.05
N THR A 187 12.03 45.96 -5.87
CA THR A 187 11.05 47.05 -5.93
C THR A 187 11.30 48.08 -4.83
N VAL A 188 11.47 47.63 -3.57
CA VAL A 188 11.83 48.52 -2.44
C VAL A 188 13.14 49.26 -2.71
N TYR A 189 14.17 48.54 -3.17
CA TYR A 189 15.47 49.11 -3.49
C TYR A 189 15.37 50.18 -4.58
N CYS A 190 14.60 49.92 -5.64
CA CYS A 190 14.35 50.89 -6.71
C CYS A 190 13.62 52.14 -6.20
N LEU A 191 12.64 52.01 -5.31
CA LEU A 191 11.97 53.16 -4.70
C LEU A 191 12.96 53.99 -3.87
N ALA A 192 13.72 53.34 -2.98
CA ALA A 192 14.71 54.00 -2.13
C ALA A 192 15.79 54.72 -2.94
N LYS A 193 16.34 54.04 -3.97
CA LYS A 193 17.39 54.59 -4.85
C LYS A 193 16.93 55.83 -5.61
N ASN A 194 15.66 55.90 -5.99
CA ASN A 194 15.09 57.03 -6.74
C ASN A 194 14.42 58.07 -5.82
N HIS A 195 14.62 58.00 -4.50
CA HIS A 195 13.99 58.88 -3.51
C HIS A 195 12.46 58.94 -3.62
N ARG A 196 11.82 57.84 -4.05
CA ARG A 196 10.35 57.77 -4.16
C ARG A 196 9.72 57.41 -2.80
N PRO A 197 8.52 57.94 -2.50
CA PRO A 197 7.81 57.58 -1.28
C PRO A 197 7.44 56.09 -1.23
N LEU A 198 7.61 55.47 -0.07
CA LEU A 198 7.28 54.05 0.13
C LEU A 198 5.78 53.75 0.00
N ILE A 199 4.92 54.77 0.04
CA ILE A 199 3.47 54.61 -0.14
C ILE A 199 3.10 54.03 -1.51
N GLN A 200 3.95 54.19 -2.53
CA GLN A 200 3.77 53.62 -3.87
C GLN A 200 4.11 52.12 -3.94
N PHE A 201 4.69 51.55 -2.88
CA PHE A 201 5.14 50.16 -2.87
C PHE A 201 3.99 49.16 -3.05
N GLU A 202 2.91 49.34 -2.29
CA GLU A 202 1.75 48.44 -2.31
C GLU A 202 1.13 48.34 -3.72
N GLU A 203 0.96 49.49 -4.39
CA GLU A 203 0.45 49.54 -5.78
C GLU A 203 1.36 48.80 -6.76
N LEU A 204 2.69 48.96 -6.63
CA LEU A 204 3.66 48.28 -7.48
C LEU A 204 3.68 46.77 -7.27
N VAL A 205 3.53 46.31 -6.02
CA VAL A 205 3.43 44.87 -5.70
C VAL A 205 2.13 44.28 -6.26
N GLN A 206 1.01 44.99 -6.16
CA GLN A 206 -0.27 44.55 -6.72
C GLN A 206 -0.23 44.45 -8.25
N LEU A 207 0.41 45.41 -8.94
CA LEU A 207 0.64 45.34 -10.38
C LEU A 207 1.50 44.13 -10.76
N GLN A 208 2.52 43.83 -9.95
CA GLN A 208 3.40 42.69 -10.19
C GLN A 208 2.66 41.35 -10.06
N HIS A 209 1.82 41.18 -9.04
CA HIS A 209 0.97 39.98 -8.89
C HIS A 209 -0.01 39.84 -10.06
N LYS A 210 -0.65 40.93 -10.49
CA LYS A 210 -1.67 40.91 -11.57
C LYS A 210 -1.10 40.58 -12.95
N SER A 211 0.22 40.71 -13.15
CA SER A 211 0.90 40.35 -14.40
C SER A 211 1.29 38.87 -14.51
N MET A 212 1.03 38.06 -13.46
CA MET A 212 1.39 36.64 -13.40
C MET A 212 0.22 35.67 -13.66
N ASP A 213 -1.03 36.17 -13.69
CA ASP A 213 -2.21 35.42 -14.15
C ASP A 213 -2.39 35.53 -15.67
#